data_AF-A0A6C0ALE0-F1
#
_entry.id   AF-A0A6C0ALE0-F1
#
_cell.length_a   1.000
_cell.length_b   1.000
_cell.length_c   1.000
_cell.angle_alpha   90.00
_cell.angle_beta   90.00
_cell.angle_gamma   90.00
#
_symmetry.space_group_name_H-M   'P 1'
#
loop_
_entity.id
_entity.type
_entity.pdbx_description
1 polymer ?
#
loop_
_entity_poly.entity_id
_entity_poly.type
_entity_poly.pdbx_seq_one_letter_code
_entity_poly.pdbx_strand_id
1 'polypeptide(L)' 'MIVLSEKVKTLIPYLIGIILIIYLLKPSMFFKPNGKTRLYGLGYDEEGYKKTLYTFQFCIIIIVLILYHFIKK' A
#
# COMPACT_ATOMS: atom_id res chain seq x y z
N MET A 1 -7.37 -24.80 6.64
CA MET A 1 -6.50 -24.57 5.46
C MET A 1 -7.22 -23.60 4.55
N ILE A 2 -6.67 -22.40 4.30
CA ILE A 2 -7.33 -21.41 3.44
C ILE A 2 -7.22 -21.90 2.00
N VAL A 3 -8.34 -22.27 1.38
CA VAL A 3 -8.38 -22.68 -0.03
C VAL A 3 -8.48 -21.41 -0.88
N LEU A 4 -7.34 -20.95 -1.39
CA LEU A 4 -7.25 -19.80 -2.30
C LEU A 4 -7.62 -20.23 -3.72
N SER A 5 -8.40 -19.40 -4.42
CA SER A 5 -8.66 -19.62 -5.85
C SER A 5 -7.38 -19.45 -6.68
N GLU A 6 -7.28 -20.16 -7.80
CA GLU A 6 -6.15 -20.03 -8.73
C GLU A 6 -5.98 -18.59 -9.24
N LYS A 7 -7.09 -17.85 -9.42
CA LYS A 7 -7.04 -16.41 -9.72
C LYS A 7 -6.30 -15.64 -8.64
N VAL A 8 -6.64 -15.80 -7.36
CA VAL A 8 -5.97 -15.09 -6.27
C VAL A 8 -4.50 -15.48 -6.15
N LYS A 9 -4.17 -16.77 -6.30
CA LYS A 9 -2.77 -17.25 -6.27
C LYS A 9 -1.91 -16.53 -7.31
N THR A 10 -2.43 -16.36 -8.53
CA THR A 10 -1.70 -15.64 -9.60
C THR A 10 -1.53 -14.15 -9.33
N LEU A 11 -2.39 -13.52 -8.52
CA LEU A 11 -2.32 -12.07 -8.23
C LEU A 11 -1.33 -11.72 -7.11
N ILE A 12 -1.02 -12.67 -6.23
CA ILE A 12 -0.13 -12.44 -5.07
C ILE A 12 1.27 -11.93 -5.51
N PRO A 13 1.96 -12.53 -6.50
CA PRO A 13 3.24 -12.02 -6.96
C PRO A 13 3.19 -10.58 -7.49
N TYR A 14 2.14 -10.21 -8.23
CA TYR A 14 1.96 -8.84 -8.71
C TYR A 14 1.76 -7.85 -7.57
N LEU A 15 0.95 -8.22 -6.58
CA LEU A 15 0.75 -7.40 -5.38
C LEU A 15 2.06 -7.18 -4.63
N ILE A 16 2.84 -8.24 -4.43
CA ILE A 16 4.16 -8.17 -3.77
C ILE A 16 5.09 -7.26 -4.58
N GLY A 17 5.16 -7.43 -5.91
CA GLY A 17 5.99 -6.58 -6.78
C GLY A 17 5.64 -5.10 -6.66
N ILE A 18 4.35 -4.75 -6.67
CA ILE A 18 3.90 -3.36 -6.52
C ILE A 18 4.25 -2.82 -5.12
N ILE A 19 4.03 -3.59 -4.06
CA ILE A 19 4.40 -3.19 -2.69
C ILE A 19 5.91 -2.90 -2.60
N LEU A 20 6.75 -3.76 -3.18
CA LEU A 20 8.19 -3.56 -3.23
C LEU A 20 8.58 -2.29 -3.98
N ILE A 21 7.97 -2.02 -5.14
CA ILE A 21 8.20 -0.79 -5.90
C ILE A 21 7.85 0.45 -5.06
N ILE A 22 6.70 0.44 -4.38
CA ILE A 22 6.29 1.57 -3.53
C ILE A 22 7.27 1.74 -2.36
N TYR A 23 7.74 0.64 -1.78
CA TYR A 23 8.69 0.70 -0.66
C TYR A 23 10.09 1.16 -1.08
N LEU A 24 10.51 0.90 -2.33
CA LEU A 24 11.75 1.40 -2.90
C LEU A 24 11.67 2.89 -3.24
N LEU A 25 10.56 3.31 -3.86
CA LEU A 25 10.36 4.72 -4.26
C LEU A 25 10.03 5.63 -3.07
N LYS A 26 9.51 5.06 -1.97
CA LYS A 26 9.06 5.76 -0.75
C LYS A 26 8.30 7.06 -1.06
N PRO A 27 7.13 7.01 -1.74
CA PRO A 27 6.38 8.21 -2.06
C PRO A 27 6.09 9.05 -0.82
N SER A 28 6.30 10.37 -0.93
CA SER A 28 6.17 11.30 0.18
C SER A 28 4.76 11.37 0.79
N MET A 29 3.74 10.86 0.08
CA MET A 29 2.37 10.72 0.57
C MET A 29 2.23 9.64 1.66
N PHE A 30 3.00 8.56 1.56
CA PHE A 30 2.93 7.41 2.46
C PHE A 30 4.10 7.35 3.44
N PHE A 31 5.25 7.91 3.05
CA PHE A 31 6.49 7.87 3.81
C PHE A 31 6.93 9.28 4.22
N LYS A 32 7.53 9.34 5.40
CA LYS A 32 8.30 10.47 5.88
C LYS A 32 9.70 10.46 5.25
N PRO A 33 10.43 11.58 5.24
CA PRO A 33 11.83 11.63 4.80
C PRO A 33 12.75 10.65 5.56
N ASN A 34 12.44 10.35 6.82
CA ASN A 34 13.17 9.36 7.62
C ASN A 34 12.86 7.90 7.24
N GLY A 35 12.01 7.67 6.23
CA GLY A 35 11.65 6.35 5.73
C GLY A 35 10.59 5.62 6.53
N LYS A 36 10.10 6.18 7.65
CA LYS A 36 8.94 5.64 8.37
C LYS A 36 7.65 5.98 7.63
N THR A 37 6.60 5.19 7.83
CA THR A 37 5.28 5.52 7.31
C THR A 37 4.69 6.75 8.02
N ARG A 38 3.88 7.52 7.29
CA ARG A 38 3.14 8.64 7.88
C ARG A 38 1.98 8.12 8.72
N LEU A 39 1.74 8.79 9.85
CA LEU A 39 0.60 8.50 10.71
C LEU A 39 -0.70 8.97 10.07
N TYR A 40 -1.77 8.24 10.36
CA TYR A 40 -3.11 8.62 9.95
C TYR A 40 -3.59 9.87 10.70
N GLY A 41 -4.29 10.76 10.01
CA GLY A 41 -5.04 11.87 10.61
C GLY A 41 -4.74 13.23 9.99
N LEU A 42 -5.16 14.27 10.70
CA LEU A 42 -4.98 15.68 10.32
C LEU A 42 -3.93 16.34 11.20
N GLY A 43 -3.27 17.37 10.66
CA GLY A 43 -2.21 18.12 11.36
C GLY A 43 -0.83 17.47 11.26
N TYR A 44 -0.02 17.65 12.30
CA TYR A 44 1.37 17.17 12.38
C TYR A 44 1.51 16.09 13.47
N ASP A 45 2.49 15.21 13.31
CA ASP A 45 2.88 14.25 14.34
C ASP A 45 3.94 14.82 15.30
N GLU A 46 4.34 14.00 16.28
CA GLU A 46 5.34 14.36 17.30
C GLU A 46 6.73 14.66 16.71
N GLU A 47 7.01 14.16 15.51
CA GLU A 47 8.26 14.39 14.77
C GLU A 47 8.14 15.64 13.85
N GLY A 48 7.01 16.36 13.87
CA GLY A 48 6.77 17.55 13.06
C GLY A 48 6.40 17.25 11.60
N TYR A 49 6.10 16.00 11.23
CA TYR A 49 5.70 15.63 9.89
C TYR A 49 4.18 15.68 9.73
N LYS A 50 3.72 16.19 8.57
CA LYS A 50 2.29 16.21 8.21
C LYS A 50 1.72 14.79 8.20
N LYS A 51 0.63 14.57 8.92
CA LYS A 51 -0.15 13.32 8.90
C LYS A 51 -0.85 13.14 7.55
N THR A 52 -1.21 11.91 7.22
CA THR A 52 -1.88 11.58 5.95
C THR A 52 -3.25 10.95 6.21
N LEU A 53 -4.22 11.23 5.35
CA LEU A 53 -5.49 10.48 5.35
C LEU A 53 -5.39 9.18 4.54
N TYR A 54 -4.33 9.04 3.75
CA TYR A 54 -4.09 7.90 2.87
C TYR A 54 -2.92 7.10 3.42
N THR A 55 -3.22 6.17 4.34
CA THR A 55 -2.17 5.30 4.89
C THR A 55 -1.64 4.35 3.83
N PHE A 56 -0.44 3.84 4.07
CA PHE A 56 0.16 2.82 3.21
C PHE A 56 -0.74 1.57 3.08
N GLN A 57 -1.38 1.15 4.17
CA GLN A 57 -2.33 0.05 4.19
C GLN A 57 -3.57 0.34 3.33
N PHE A 58 -4.10 1.56 3.39
CA PHE A 58 -5.23 1.96 2.55
C PHE A 58 -4.88 1.92 1.05
N CYS A 59 -3.66 2.35 0.70
CA CYS A 59 -3.14 2.22 -0.68
C CYS A 59 -3.08 0.75 -1.12
N ILE A 60 -2.58 -0.15 -0.28
CA ILE A 60 -2.53 -1.60 -0.57
C ILE A 60 -3.94 -2.14 -0.83
N ILE A 61 -4.94 -1.76 -0.03
CA ILE A 61 -6.33 -2.20 -0.23
C ILE A 61 -6.84 -1.77 -1.62
N ILE A 62 -6.62 -0.52 -2.01
CA ILE A 62 -7.02 -0.02 -3.33
C ILE A 62 -6.32 -0.81 -4.44
N ILE A 63 -5.01 -1.06 -4.30
CA ILE A 63 -4.25 -1.85 -5.28
C ILE A 63 -4.83 -3.26 -5.40
N VAL A 64 -5.14 -3.93 -4.28
CA VAL A 64 -5.75 -5.27 -4.29
C VAL A 64 -7.07 -5.27 -5.07
N LEU A 65 -7.93 -4.28 -4.84
CA LEU A 65 -9.21 -4.15 -5.55
C LEU A 65 -9.00 -3.95 -7.05
N ILE A 66 -8.05 -3.09 -7.44
CA ILE A 66 -7.69 -2.85 -8.85
C ILE A 66 -7.18 -4.14 -9.48
N LEU A 67 -6.21 -4.83 -8.88
CA LEU A 67 -5.65 -6.08 -9.41
C LEU A 67 -6.74 -7.14 -9.57
N TYR A 68 -7.63 -7.27 -8.59
CA TYR A 68 -8.71 -8.25 -8.63
C TYR A 68 -9.72 -7.98 -9.75
N HIS A 69 -10.04 -6.70 -10.00
CA HIS A 69 -11.02 -6.30 -11.00
C HIS A 69 -10.44 -6.29 -12.44
N PHE A 70 -9.19 -5.85 -12.63
CA PHE A 70 -8.64 -5.58 -13.95
C PHE A 70 -7.75 -6.70 -14.53
N ILE A 71 -7.01 -7.46 -13.71
CA ILE A 71 -6.00 -8.41 -14.24
C ILE A 71 -6.61 -9.73 -14.77
N LYS A 72 -7.85 -10.04 -14.40
CA LYS A 72 -8.57 -11.18 -14.98
C LYS A 72 -10.03 -10.82 -15.22
N LYS A 73 -10.29 -10.30 -16.42
CA LYS A 73 -11.52 -10.59 -17.17
C LYS A 73 -11.31 -11.88 -17.94
#